data_AF-A0A7S4UR88-F1
#
_entry.id   AF-A0A7S4UR88-F1
#
_cell.length_a   1.000
_cell.length_b   1.000
_cell.length_c   1.000
_cell.angle_alpha   90.00
_cell.angle_beta   90.00
_cell.angle_gamma   90.00
#
_symmetry.space_group_name_H-M   'P 1'
#
loop_
_entity.id
_entity.type
_entity.pdbx_description
1 polymer ?
#
loop_
_entity_poly.entity_id
_entity_poly.type
_entity_poly.pdbx_seq_one_letter_code
_entity_poly.pdbx_strand_id
1 'polypeptide(L)'
;PGPPPSAPPPGPPPTQQLSPEDLEESSNGYFSRIYTGEMTVPQLIDIMRDFAAQPPGSWKHEVYSRMIQNLFDECRFFPKYPPAELMTTGELFGLLINHDLVNASNLGLALRCVLEAMRRPLHTKMFRFGIISLEQFIERLPVWPQLCHHLTQIVHLPEAYPTYVDYARAVLKALPEDLRHATTVKPETLQNFALPKPPARAPQPTAPQQAGPPAAA
;
A
#
# COMPACT_ATOMS: atom_id res chain seq x y z
N PRO A 1 62.44 26.09 -26.72
CA PRO A 1 61.15 25.50 -27.15
C PRO A 1 60.75 24.34 -26.24
N GLY A 2 59.86 24.60 -25.28
CA GLY A 2 59.31 23.56 -24.39
C GLY A 2 58.19 22.78 -25.10
N PRO A 3 57.96 21.50 -24.75
CA PRO A 3 56.86 20.72 -25.30
C PRO A 3 55.51 21.32 -24.89
N PRO A 4 54.46 21.21 -25.73
CA PRO A 4 53.14 21.70 -25.38
C PRO A 4 52.54 20.89 -24.21
N PRO A 5 51.71 21.51 -23.36
CA PRO A 5 51.07 20.82 -22.26
C PRO A 5 50.10 19.76 -22.79
N SER A 6 50.17 18.56 -22.20
CA SER A 6 49.29 17.44 -22.49
C SER A 6 47.84 17.81 -22.17
N ALA A 7 46.91 17.48 -23.08
CA ALA A 7 45.49 17.69 -22.88
C ALA A 7 45.00 16.94 -21.62
N PRO A 8 44.07 17.53 -20.85
CA PRO A 8 43.50 16.86 -19.69
C PRO A 8 42.73 15.60 -20.12
N PRO A 9 42.71 14.54 -19.29
CA PRO A 9 41.95 13.33 -19.59
C PRO A 9 40.45 13.66 -19.70
N PRO A 10 39.69 12.93 -20.54
CA PRO A 10 38.25 13.10 -20.63
C PRO A 10 37.65 12.85 -19.24
N GLY A 11 36.82 13.80 -18.78
CA GLY A 11 36.06 13.64 -17.55
C GLY A 11 35.17 12.39 -17.61
N PRO A 12 34.75 11.84 -16.45
CA PRO A 12 33.84 10.71 -16.42
C PRO A 12 32.60 11.02 -17.27
N PRO A 13 32.05 10.02 -18.00
CA PRO A 13 30.84 10.23 -18.78
C PRO A 13 29.75 10.79 -17.87
N PRO A 14 28.89 11.71 -18.35
CA PRO A 14 27.81 12.24 -17.56
C PRO A 14 27.00 11.06 -17.06
N THR A 15 26.94 10.90 -15.73
CA THR A 15 25.98 10.02 -15.08
C THR A 15 24.64 10.41 -15.65
N GLN A 16 24.01 9.54 -16.42
CA GLN A 16 22.76 9.82 -17.12
C GLN A 16 21.68 10.06 -16.05
N GLN A 17 21.58 11.30 -15.58
CA GLN A 17 20.52 11.75 -14.69
C GLN A 17 19.25 11.71 -15.53
N LEU A 18 18.48 10.64 -15.34
CA LEU A 18 17.22 10.40 -16.04
C LEU A 18 16.24 11.52 -15.68
N SER A 19 15.49 11.97 -16.68
CA SER A 19 14.65 13.16 -16.52
C SER A 19 13.45 12.84 -15.61
N PRO A 20 12.87 13.85 -14.93
CA PRO A 20 11.62 13.68 -14.19
C PRO A 20 10.47 13.10 -15.04
N GLU A 21 10.45 13.41 -16.33
CA GLU A 21 9.46 12.93 -17.29
C GLU A 21 9.56 11.40 -17.49
N ASP A 22 10.78 10.86 -17.62
CA ASP A 22 11.00 9.41 -17.77
C ASP A 22 10.51 8.62 -16.55
N LEU A 23 10.66 9.20 -15.35
CA LEU A 23 10.19 8.59 -14.10
C LEU A 23 8.66 8.60 -14.01
N GLU A 24 8.04 9.71 -14.43
CA GLU A 24 6.58 9.85 -14.45
C GLU A 24 5.94 8.89 -15.47
N GLU A 25 6.51 8.80 -16.67
CA GLU A 25 6.06 7.85 -17.69
C GLU A 25 6.19 6.40 -17.20
N SER A 26 7.30 6.06 -16.56
CA SER A 26 7.52 4.72 -15.99
C SER A 26 6.50 4.39 -14.89
N SER A 27 6.25 5.32 -13.97
CA SER A 27 5.27 5.19 -12.89
C SER A 27 3.85 4.97 -13.44
N ASN A 28 3.44 5.83 -14.38
CA ASN A 28 2.13 5.75 -15.03
C ASN A 28 1.97 4.45 -15.83
N GLY A 29 3.03 3.96 -16.47
CA GLY A 29 3.05 2.69 -17.18
C GLY A 29 2.71 1.50 -16.28
N TYR A 30 3.26 1.46 -15.05
CA TYR A 30 2.93 0.38 -14.11
C TYR A 30 1.49 0.44 -13.60
N PHE A 31 0.97 1.64 -13.30
CA PHE A 31 -0.43 1.80 -12.91
C PHE A 31 -1.39 1.42 -14.06
N SER A 32 -1.07 1.83 -15.28
CA SER A 32 -1.84 1.44 -16.47
C SER A 32 -1.96 -0.07 -16.58
N ARG A 33 -0.83 -0.80 -16.47
CA ARG A 33 -0.81 -2.27 -16.60
C ARG A 33 -1.65 -3.01 -15.54
N ILE A 34 -1.72 -2.51 -14.30
CA ILE A 34 -2.60 -3.14 -13.29
C ILE A 34 -4.07 -2.83 -13.54
N TYR A 35 -4.39 -1.66 -14.08
CA TYR A 35 -5.78 -1.28 -14.37
C TYR A 35 -6.30 -1.91 -15.66
N THR A 36 -5.44 -2.13 -16.67
CA THR A 36 -5.78 -2.87 -17.89
C THR A 36 -5.76 -4.39 -17.71
N GLY A 37 -5.21 -4.88 -16.60
CA GLY A 37 -5.08 -6.31 -16.30
C GLY A 37 -3.93 -7.00 -17.03
N GLU A 38 -3.03 -6.25 -17.67
CA GLU A 38 -1.78 -6.75 -18.25
C GLU A 38 -0.80 -7.26 -17.17
N MET A 39 -0.94 -6.75 -15.95
CA MET A 39 -0.14 -7.15 -14.80
C MET A 39 -1.04 -7.30 -13.56
N THR A 40 -0.77 -8.30 -12.74
CA THR A 40 -1.47 -8.49 -11.47
C THR A 40 -0.87 -7.61 -10.37
N VAL A 41 -1.66 -7.29 -9.34
CA VAL A 41 -1.16 -6.52 -8.19
C VAL A 41 0.01 -7.23 -7.47
N PRO A 42 -0.03 -8.55 -7.20
CA PRO A 42 1.13 -9.23 -6.59
C PRO A 42 2.41 -9.12 -7.41
N GLN A 43 2.32 -9.19 -8.75
CA GLN A 43 3.49 -8.99 -9.62
C GLN A 43 4.06 -7.58 -9.49
N LEU A 44 3.19 -6.55 -9.42
CA LEU A 44 3.66 -5.19 -9.19
C LEU A 44 4.35 -5.04 -7.83
N ILE A 45 3.81 -5.68 -6.79
CA ILE A 45 4.39 -5.64 -5.44
C ILE A 45 5.81 -6.23 -5.43
N ASP A 46 6.05 -7.33 -6.14
CA ASP A 46 7.40 -7.90 -6.26
C ASP A 46 8.36 -6.95 -6.99
N ILE A 47 7.92 -6.31 -8.07
CA ILE A 47 8.71 -5.27 -8.77
C ILE A 47 9.02 -4.09 -7.84
N MET A 48 8.02 -3.59 -7.12
CA MET A 48 8.19 -2.47 -6.19
C MET A 48 9.13 -2.83 -5.03
N ARG A 49 9.11 -4.08 -4.55
CA ARG A 49 10.05 -4.58 -3.54
C ARG A 49 11.48 -4.58 -4.05
N ASP A 50 11.70 -5.09 -5.26
CA ASP A 50 13.02 -5.10 -5.90
C ASP A 50 13.55 -3.69 -6.14
N PHE A 51 12.66 -2.76 -6.50
CA PHE A 51 12.98 -1.36 -6.76
C PHE A 51 13.30 -0.61 -5.47
N ALA A 52 12.51 -0.82 -4.41
CA ALA A 52 12.74 -0.24 -3.09
C ALA A 52 14.08 -0.68 -2.48
N ALA A 53 14.52 -1.91 -2.78
CA ALA A 53 15.81 -2.44 -2.32
C ALA A 53 17.02 -1.83 -3.03
N GLN A 54 16.84 -1.11 -4.14
CA GLN A 54 17.95 -0.44 -4.83
C GLN A 54 18.44 0.80 -4.06
N PRO A 55 19.71 1.22 -4.24
CA PRO A 55 20.24 2.41 -3.60
C PRO A 55 19.42 3.67 -3.92
N PRO A 56 19.22 4.58 -2.94
CA PRO A 56 18.63 5.89 -3.20
C PRO A 56 19.35 6.64 -4.34
N GLY A 57 18.60 7.32 -5.21
CA GLY A 57 19.14 7.97 -6.40
C GLY A 57 19.33 7.06 -7.61
N SER A 58 19.16 5.74 -7.48
CA SER A 58 19.08 4.84 -8.63
C SER A 58 17.72 4.98 -9.33
N TRP A 59 17.68 4.78 -10.65
CA TRP A 59 16.44 4.87 -11.44
C TRP A 59 15.29 4.06 -10.83
N LYS A 60 15.53 2.80 -10.49
CA LYS A 60 14.52 1.91 -9.91
C LYS A 60 13.96 2.45 -8.60
N HIS A 61 14.84 2.93 -7.72
CA HIS A 61 14.42 3.50 -6.43
C HIS A 61 13.59 4.77 -6.62
N GLU A 62 13.96 5.62 -7.57
CA GLU A 62 13.22 6.84 -7.90
C GLU A 62 11.83 6.52 -8.51
N VAL A 63 11.73 5.52 -9.38
CA VAL A 63 10.44 5.05 -9.91
C VAL A 63 9.54 4.56 -8.78
N TYR A 64 10.04 3.67 -7.91
CA TYR A 64 9.28 3.22 -6.73
C TYR A 64 8.82 4.40 -5.86
N SER A 65 9.73 5.34 -5.59
CA SER A 65 9.43 6.51 -4.75
C SER A 65 8.33 7.38 -5.36
N ARG A 66 8.36 7.57 -6.69
CA ARG A 66 7.29 8.28 -7.42
C ARG A 66 5.98 7.52 -7.43
N MET A 67 5.99 6.21 -7.60
CA MET A 67 4.77 5.40 -7.53
C MET A 67 4.08 5.53 -6.17
N ILE A 68 4.85 5.47 -5.07
CA ILE A 68 4.30 5.67 -3.72
C ILE A 68 3.74 7.09 -3.58
N GLN A 69 4.48 8.13 -3.97
CA GLN A 69 4.01 9.51 -3.85
C GLN A 69 2.71 9.73 -4.63
N ASN A 70 2.67 9.34 -5.90
CA ASN A 70 1.50 9.50 -6.75
C ASN A 70 0.26 8.80 -6.15
N LEU A 71 0.40 7.55 -5.69
CA LEU A 71 -0.70 6.81 -5.09
C LEU A 71 -1.25 7.48 -3.82
N PHE A 72 -0.38 8.03 -2.97
CA PHE A 72 -0.80 8.69 -1.73
C PHE A 72 -1.38 10.10 -1.96
N ASP A 73 -0.91 10.83 -2.97
CA ASP A 73 -1.51 12.10 -3.39
C ASP A 73 -2.92 11.91 -3.98
N GLU A 74 -3.14 10.76 -4.63
CA GLU A 74 -4.41 10.33 -5.22
C GLU A 74 -5.46 9.87 -4.20
N CYS A 75 -5.09 9.61 -2.94
CA CYS A 75 -6.02 9.05 -1.93
C CYS A 75 -7.31 9.87 -1.76
N ARG A 76 -7.21 11.21 -1.89
CA ARG A 76 -8.37 12.12 -1.82
C ARG A 76 -9.34 11.97 -2.99
N PHE A 77 -8.89 11.37 -4.10
CA PHE A 77 -9.65 11.16 -5.31
C PHE A 77 -10.20 9.74 -5.44
N PHE A 78 -9.82 8.80 -4.58
CA PHE A 78 -10.38 7.43 -4.57
C PHE A 78 -11.92 7.36 -4.61
N PRO A 79 -12.69 8.24 -3.95
CA PRO A 79 -14.15 8.26 -4.10
C PRO A 79 -14.65 8.50 -5.52
N LYS A 80 -13.82 9.07 -6.41
CA LYS A 80 -14.11 9.33 -7.81
C LYS A 80 -13.74 8.16 -8.72
N TYR A 81 -12.93 7.21 -8.27
CA TYR A 81 -12.46 6.10 -9.10
C TYR A 81 -13.62 5.20 -9.54
N PRO A 82 -13.58 4.65 -10.77
CA PRO A 82 -14.45 3.57 -11.18
C PRO A 82 -14.38 2.39 -10.19
N PRO A 83 -15.48 1.64 -9.97
CA PRO A 83 -15.48 0.55 -9.00
C PRO A 83 -14.39 -0.49 -9.22
N ALA A 84 -14.13 -0.90 -10.47
CA ALA A 84 -13.13 -1.92 -10.78
C ALA A 84 -11.71 -1.47 -10.41
N GLU A 85 -11.30 -0.29 -10.89
CA GLU A 85 -10.01 0.33 -10.57
C GLU A 85 -9.85 0.50 -9.06
N LEU A 86 -10.88 0.97 -8.37
CA LEU A 86 -10.83 1.14 -6.92
C LEU A 86 -10.61 -0.19 -6.18
N MET A 87 -11.13 -1.32 -6.67
CA MET A 87 -10.86 -2.63 -6.03
C MET A 87 -9.40 -3.03 -6.22
N THR A 88 -8.85 -2.85 -7.43
CA THR A 88 -7.42 -3.08 -7.73
C THR A 88 -6.54 -2.17 -6.87
N THR A 89 -6.90 -0.89 -6.72
CA THR A 89 -6.21 0.05 -5.84
C THR A 89 -6.26 -0.43 -4.39
N GLY A 90 -7.39 -0.96 -3.91
CA GLY A 90 -7.51 -1.49 -2.55
C GLY A 90 -6.59 -2.68 -2.30
N GLU A 91 -6.50 -3.62 -3.23
CA GLU A 91 -5.55 -4.74 -3.15
C GLU A 91 -4.10 -4.22 -3.11
N LEU A 92 -3.75 -3.30 -4.01
CA LEU A 92 -2.41 -2.68 -4.05
C LEU A 92 -2.08 -2.00 -2.73
N PHE A 93 -2.99 -1.15 -2.24
CA PHE A 93 -2.82 -0.37 -1.03
C PHE A 93 -2.59 -1.26 0.19
N GLY A 94 -3.39 -2.33 0.31
CA GLY A 94 -3.26 -3.29 1.38
C GLY A 94 -1.95 -4.08 1.31
N LEU A 95 -1.53 -4.53 0.12
CA LEU A 95 -0.28 -5.26 -0.05
C LEU A 95 0.97 -4.38 0.17
N LEU A 96 0.91 -3.10 -0.22
CA LEU A 96 1.99 -2.14 0.10
C LEU A 96 2.20 -2.02 1.62
N ILE A 97 1.11 -1.94 2.39
CA ILE A 97 1.18 -1.96 3.86
C ILE A 97 1.74 -3.30 4.33
N ASN A 98 1.22 -4.42 3.82
CA ASN A 98 1.61 -5.76 4.24
C ASN A 98 3.09 -6.06 4.02
N HIS A 99 3.69 -5.53 2.96
CA HIS A 99 5.09 -5.76 2.59
C HIS A 99 6.05 -4.64 3.02
N ASP A 100 5.63 -3.72 3.89
CA ASP A 100 6.44 -2.60 4.38
C ASP A 100 7.02 -1.70 3.26
N LEU A 101 6.27 -1.60 2.14
CA LEU A 101 6.60 -0.74 1.01
C LEU A 101 6.04 0.69 1.17
N VAL A 102 5.40 0.98 2.30
CA VAL A 102 4.96 2.33 2.65
C VAL A 102 5.97 2.91 3.63
N ASN A 103 6.57 4.05 3.28
CA ASN A 103 7.48 4.76 4.18
C ASN A 103 6.80 5.18 5.49
N ALA A 104 7.58 5.38 6.55
CA ALA A 104 7.06 5.68 7.89
C ALA A 104 6.17 6.95 7.92
N SER A 105 6.47 7.96 7.09
CA SER A 105 5.66 9.17 6.95
C SER A 105 4.26 8.91 6.38
N ASN A 106 4.13 7.97 5.44
CA ASN A 106 2.88 7.68 4.75
C ASN A 106 2.08 6.57 5.44
N LEU A 107 2.70 5.73 6.27
CA LEU A 107 2.01 4.60 6.92
C LEU A 107 0.80 5.07 7.74
N GLY A 108 0.96 6.13 8.53
CA GLY A 108 -0.15 6.69 9.31
C GLY A 108 -1.30 7.20 8.43
N LEU A 109 -0.99 7.79 7.26
CA LEU A 109 -1.99 8.19 6.28
C LEU A 109 -2.67 6.97 5.66
N ALA A 110 -1.91 5.92 5.36
CA ALA A 110 -2.40 4.68 4.77
C ALA A 110 -3.45 4.02 5.69
N LEU A 111 -3.09 3.78 6.95
CA LEU A 111 -3.99 3.14 7.91
C LEU A 111 -5.25 3.98 8.15
N ARG A 112 -5.13 5.32 8.19
CA ARG A 112 -6.29 6.23 8.28
C ARG A 112 -7.17 6.18 7.04
N CYS A 113 -6.58 6.07 5.84
CA CYS A 113 -7.33 5.97 4.59
C CYS A 113 -8.20 4.70 4.58
N VAL A 114 -7.62 3.55 4.93
CA VAL A 114 -8.35 2.27 5.04
C VAL A 114 -9.45 2.36 6.10
N LEU A 115 -9.14 2.88 7.28
CA LEU A 115 -10.09 3.02 8.38
C LEU A 115 -11.28 3.93 8.01
N GLU A 116 -11.00 5.08 7.40
CA GLU A 116 -12.03 6.03 6.99
C GLU A 116 -12.91 5.49 5.87
N ALA A 117 -12.33 4.68 4.98
CA ALA A 117 -13.08 3.96 3.96
C ALA A 117 -14.06 2.94 4.60
N MET A 118 -13.62 2.20 5.61
CA MET A 118 -14.47 1.24 6.35
C MET A 118 -15.56 1.90 7.21
N ARG A 119 -15.42 3.19 7.54
CA ARG A 119 -16.49 3.96 8.22
C ARG A 119 -17.62 4.37 7.28
N ARG A 120 -17.45 4.22 5.96
CA ARG A 120 -18.53 4.49 5.00
C ARG A 120 -19.62 3.43 5.08
N PRO A 121 -20.86 3.73 4.63
CA PRO A 121 -21.94 2.73 4.62
C PRO A 121 -21.57 1.47 3.84
N LEU A 122 -22.05 0.32 4.31
CA LEU A 122 -21.73 -1.03 3.80
C LEU A 122 -21.88 -1.19 2.27
N HIS A 123 -22.85 -0.51 1.67
CA HIS A 123 -23.16 -0.60 0.24
C HIS A 123 -22.23 0.25 -0.65
N THR A 124 -21.32 1.03 -0.07
CA THR A 124 -20.46 1.94 -0.84
C THR A 124 -19.20 1.26 -1.37
N LYS A 125 -18.74 1.67 -2.55
CA LYS A 125 -17.46 1.20 -3.12
C LYS A 125 -16.25 1.51 -2.23
N MET A 126 -16.30 2.61 -1.47
CA MET A 126 -15.24 2.95 -0.50
C MET A 126 -15.23 1.97 0.68
N PHE A 127 -16.39 1.57 1.20
CA PHE A 127 -16.41 0.53 2.23
C PHE A 127 -15.77 -0.77 1.73
N ARG A 128 -16.11 -1.19 0.50
CA ARG A 128 -15.50 -2.36 -0.13
C ARG A 128 -13.99 -2.22 -0.35
N PHE A 129 -13.51 -1.05 -0.77
CA PHE A 129 -12.07 -0.73 -0.83
C PHE A 129 -11.39 -0.94 0.53
N GLY A 130 -12.01 -0.45 1.61
CA GLY A 130 -11.48 -0.58 2.96
C GLY A 130 -11.35 -2.03 3.41
N ILE A 131 -12.36 -2.85 3.14
CA ILE A 131 -12.34 -4.30 3.42
C ILE A 131 -11.24 -5.00 2.62
N ILE A 132 -11.20 -4.82 1.29
CA ILE A 132 -10.19 -5.47 0.43
C ILE A 132 -8.77 -5.10 0.87
N SER A 133 -8.54 -3.84 1.22
CA SER A 133 -7.25 -3.36 1.71
C SER A 133 -6.90 -4.01 3.05
N LEU A 134 -7.82 -3.99 4.03
CA LEU A 134 -7.61 -4.57 5.35
C LEU A 134 -7.25 -6.05 5.27
N GLU A 135 -7.94 -6.83 4.44
CA GLU A 135 -7.69 -8.26 4.25
C GLU A 135 -6.25 -8.59 3.81
N GLN A 136 -5.57 -7.64 3.15
CA GLN A 136 -4.19 -7.86 2.71
C GLN A 136 -3.18 -7.84 3.87
N PHE A 137 -3.48 -7.13 4.95
CA PHE A 137 -2.59 -6.98 6.11
C PHE A 137 -3.26 -7.36 7.44
N ILE A 138 -4.42 -8.03 7.41
CA ILE A 138 -5.19 -8.33 8.61
C ILE A 138 -4.38 -9.15 9.64
N GLU A 139 -3.51 -10.03 9.16
CA GLU A 139 -2.60 -10.83 10.01
C GLU A 139 -1.61 -9.97 10.80
N ARG A 140 -1.32 -8.77 10.30
CA ARG A 140 -0.42 -7.80 10.92
C ARG A 140 -1.15 -6.82 11.85
N LEU A 141 -2.47 -6.90 12.02
CA LEU A 141 -3.22 -6.04 12.96
C LEU A 141 -2.63 -5.93 14.37
N PRO A 142 -2.02 -6.98 14.96
CA PRO A 142 -1.34 -6.87 16.25
C PRO A 142 -0.21 -5.83 16.31
N VAL A 143 0.38 -5.48 15.16
CA VAL A 143 1.37 -4.40 15.03
C VAL A 143 0.74 -3.03 15.32
N TRP A 144 -0.58 -2.86 15.12
CA TRP A 144 -1.28 -1.59 15.29
C TRP A 144 -2.47 -1.72 16.27
N PRO A 145 -2.23 -1.77 17.59
CA PRO A 145 -3.30 -1.89 18.60
C PRO A 145 -4.35 -0.78 18.52
N GLN A 146 -3.93 0.46 18.24
CA GLN A 146 -4.88 1.57 18.03
C GLN A 146 -5.82 1.33 16.84
N LEU A 147 -5.34 0.72 15.75
CA LEU A 147 -6.20 0.36 14.63
C LEU A 147 -7.22 -0.71 15.05
N CYS A 148 -6.82 -1.69 15.85
CA CYS A 148 -7.74 -2.67 16.43
C CYS A 148 -8.83 -1.97 17.24
N HIS A 149 -8.48 -1.00 18.09
CA HIS A 149 -9.47 -0.23 18.85
C HIS A 149 -10.46 0.47 17.92
N HIS A 150 -9.97 1.17 16.91
CA HIS A 150 -10.83 1.87 15.96
C HIS A 150 -11.74 0.95 15.15
N LEU A 151 -11.28 -0.24 14.76
CA LEU A 151 -12.11 -1.24 14.09
C LEU A 151 -13.29 -1.67 14.97
N THR A 152 -13.06 -1.85 16.28
CA THR A 152 -14.13 -2.23 17.22
C THR A 152 -15.17 -1.16 17.46
N GLN A 153 -14.89 0.09 17.10
CA GLN A 153 -15.79 1.23 17.23
C GLN A 153 -16.69 1.45 16.00
N ILE A 154 -16.44 0.76 14.89
CA ILE A 154 -17.28 0.89 13.68
C ILE A 154 -18.60 0.15 13.91
N VAL A 155 -19.69 0.90 14.03
CA VAL A 155 -21.01 0.38 14.45
C VAL A 155 -21.58 -0.68 13.50
N HIS A 156 -21.43 -0.50 12.19
CA HIS A 156 -21.96 -1.41 11.17
C HIS A 156 -21.03 -2.58 10.81
N LEU A 157 -19.79 -2.58 11.29
CA LEU A 157 -18.82 -3.63 10.94
C LEU A 157 -19.15 -4.99 11.58
N PRO A 158 -19.62 -5.09 12.85
CA PRO A 158 -20.03 -6.36 13.45
C PRO A 158 -21.17 -7.07 12.72
N GLU A 159 -22.05 -6.33 12.03
CA GLU A 159 -23.17 -6.90 11.29
C GLU A 159 -22.71 -7.63 10.03
N ALA A 160 -21.77 -7.02 9.29
CA ALA A 160 -21.32 -7.55 8.01
C ALA A 160 -20.05 -8.41 8.10
N TYR A 161 -19.13 -8.07 9.01
CA TYR A 161 -17.81 -8.72 9.19
C TYR A 161 -17.50 -8.97 10.68
N PRO A 162 -18.33 -9.75 11.40
CA PRO A 162 -18.16 -10.00 12.83
C PRO A 162 -16.79 -10.59 13.17
N THR A 163 -16.28 -11.49 12.34
CA THR A 163 -14.98 -12.16 12.54
C THR A 163 -13.80 -11.19 12.59
N TYR A 164 -13.87 -10.06 11.89
CA TYR A 164 -12.79 -9.06 11.87
C TYR A 164 -12.78 -8.24 13.16
N VAL A 165 -13.98 -7.91 13.64
CA VAL A 165 -14.15 -7.21 14.92
C VAL A 165 -13.73 -8.12 16.07
N ASP A 166 -14.14 -9.38 16.04
CA ASP A 166 -13.78 -10.34 17.09
C ASP A 166 -12.29 -10.63 17.11
N TYR A 167 -11.64 -10.71 15.93
CA TYR A 167 -10.19 -10.80 15.85
C TYR A 167 -9.51 -9.56 16.46
N ALA A 168 -9.94 -8.34 16.11
CA ALA A 168 -9.40 -7.12 16.70
C ALA A 168 -9.57 -7.07 18.23
N ARG A 169 -10.74 -7.48 18.76
CA ARG A 169 -10.97 -7.59 20.21
C ARG A 169 -10.05 -8.63 20.86
N ALA A 170 -9.88 -9.77 20.22
CA ALA A 170 -9.03 -10.84 20.73
C ALA A 170 -7.56 -10.41 20.77
N VAL A 171 -7.08 -9.68 19.77
CA VAL A 171 -5.75 -9.07 19.74
C VAL A 171 -5.57 -8.11 20.91
N LEU A 172 -6.51 -7.17 21.11
CA LEU A 172 -6.45 -6.23 22.23
C LEU A 172 -6.43 -6.93 23.59
N LYS A 173 -7.18 -8.02 23.74
CA LYS A 173 -7.21 -8.81 24.99
C LYS A 173 -5.89 -9.55 25.24
N ALA A 174 -5.24 -10.05 24.18
CA ALA A 174 -3.97 -10.77 24.26
C ALA A 174 -2.78 -9.83 24.59
N LEU A 175 -2.88 -8.55 24.24
CA LEU A 175 -1.84 -7.57 24.54
C LEU A 175 -1.94 -7.04 25.98
N PRO A 176 -0.79 -6.76 26.63
CA PRO A 176 -0.75 -6.09 27.93
C PRO A 176 -1.22 -4.64 27.80
N GLU A 177 -1.70 -4.07 28.91
CA GLU A 177 -2.42 -2.79 28.94
C GLU A 177 -1.60 -1.61 28.39
N ASP A 178 -0.31 -1.58 28.69
CA ASP A 178 0.65 -0.59 28.21
C ASP A 178 0.79 -0.60 26.68
N LEU A 179 0.63 -1.76 26.04
CA LEU A 179 0.72 -1.90 24.58
C LEU A 179 -0.61 -1.67 23.86
N ARG A 180 -1.77 -1.78 24.53
CA ARG A 180 -3.09 -1.63 23.89
C ARG A 180 -3.33 -0.25 23.28
N HIS A 181 -2.64 0.76 23.78
CA HIS A 181 -2.73 2.15 23.30
C HIS A 181 -1.54 2.54 22.41
N ALA A 182 -0.61 1.64 22.13
CA ALA A 182 0.53 1.92 21.26
C ALA A 182 0.07 2.13 19.80
N THR A 183 0.67 3.11 19.14
CA THR A 183 0.46 3.33 17.70
C THR A 183 1.03 2.19 16.87
N THR A 184 2.22 1.71 17.26
CA THR A 184 2.93 0.61 16.61
C THR A 184 3.63 -0.24 17.67
N VAL A 185 3.53 -1.56 17.57
CA VAL A 185 4.28 -2.53 18.37
C VAL A 185 5.23 -3.30 17.47
N LYS A 186 6.47 -3.47 17.91
CA LYS A 186 7.49 -4.17 17.13
C LYS A 186 7.15 -5.66 17.00
N PRO A 187 7.35 -6.29 15.82
CA PRO A 187 7.10 -7.71 15.62
C PRO A 187 7.83 -8.62 16.62
N GLU A 188 9.04 -8.26 17.04
CA GLU A 188 9.82 -9.04 18.01
C GLU A 188 9.17 -9.03 19.40
N THR A 189 8.53 -7.92 19.77
CA THR A 189 7.78 -7.84 21.03
C THR A 189 6.53 -8.71 20.98
N LEU A 190 5.85 -8.77 19.84
CA LEU A 190 4.62 -9.53 19.64
C LEU A 190 4.82 -11.05 19.74
N GLN A 191 6.00 -11.56 19.40
CA GLN A 191 6.35 -12.98 19.51
C GLN A 191 6.28 -13.52 20.94
N ASN A 192 6.32 -12.63 21.95
CA ASN A 192 6.22 -13.01 23.36
C ASN A 192 4.78 -13.26 23.82
N PHE A 193 3.77 -13.02 22.97
CA PHE A 193 2.36 -13.15 23.32
C PHE A 193 1.66 -14.21 22.49
N ALA A 194 0.71 -14.92 23.10
CA ALA A 194 -0.15 -15.87 22.41
C ALA A 194 -1.27 -15.11 21.67
N LEU A 195 -0.96 -14.66 20.44
CA LEU A 195 -1.91 -13.93 19.60
C LEU A 195 -2.99 -14.85 19.01
N PRO A 196 -4.23 -14.35 18.84
CA PRO A 196 -5.28 -15.12 18.19
C PRO A 196 -4.94 -15.42 16.73
N LYS A 197 -5.57 -16.47 16.18
CA LYS A 197 -5.42 -16.83 14.78
C LYS A 197 -6.18 -15.82 13.89
N PRO A 198 -5.58 -15.32 12.79
CA PRO A 198 -6.26 -14.39 11.90
C PRO A 198 -7.48 -15.05 11.24
N PRO A 199 -8.53 -14.26 10.93
CA PRO A 199 -9.72 -14.75 10.27
C PRO A 199 -9.42 -15.09 8.80
N ALA A 200 -10.16 -16.04 8.24
CA ALA A 200 -10.14 -16.25 6.80
C ALA A 200 -10.67 -14.99 6.08
N ARG A 201 -10.09 -14.69 4.92
CA ARG A 201 -10.59 -13.62 4.04
C ARG A 201 -12.03 -13.94 3.64
N ALA A 202 -12.86 -12.90 3.56
CA ALA A 202 -14.21 -13.10 3.08
C ALA A 202 -14.14 -13.54 1.60
N PRO A 203 -15.05 -14.40 1.14
CA PRO A 203 -15.10 -14.74 -0.27
C PRO A 203 -15.30 -13.46 -1.08
N GLN A 204 -14.28 -13.10 -1.86
CA GLN A 204 -14.36 -11.94 -2.73
C GLN A 204 -15.38 -12.25 -3.84
N PRO A 205 -16.31 -11.35 -4.17
CA PRO A 205 -17.06 -11.46 -5.40
C PRO A 205 -16.06 -11.39 -6.55
N THR A 206 -15.90 -12.50 -7.28
CA THR A 206 -15.06 -12.59 -8.47
C THR A 206 -15.32 -11.38 -9.36
N ALA A 207 -14.27 -10.64 -9.69
CA ALA A 207 -14.38 -9.50 -10.60
C ALA A 207 -14.92 -10.00 -11.96
N PRO A 208 -15.94 -9.35 -12.55
CA PRO A 208 -16.27 -9.61 -13.94
C PRO A 208 -15.06 -9.23 -14.81
N GLN A 209 -14.61 -10.19 -15.62
CA GLN A 209 -13.61 -9.97 -16.66
C GLN A 209 -14.14 -8.92 -17.66
N GLN A 210 -13.34 -7.85 -17.82
CA GLN A 210 -13.26 -6.92 -18.96
C GLN A 210 -14.40 -5.91 -19.20
N ALA A 211 -14.02 -4.63 -19.17
CA ALA A 211 -14.37 -3.66 -20.21
C ALA A 211 -13.14 -2.74 -20.40
N GLY A 212 -12.72 -2.54 -21.65
CA GLY A 212 -11.48 -1.85 -22.02
C GLY A 212 -11.37 -0.39 -21.55
N PRO A 213 -10.18 0.21 -21.67
CA PRO A 213 -9.89 1.52 -21.10
C PRO A 213 -10.79 2.62 -21.71
N PRO A 214 -11.25 3.60 -20.91
CA PRO A 214 -11.79 4.83 -21.48
C PRO A 214 -10.63 5.61 -22.10
N ALA A 215 -10.81 6.03 -23.35
CA ALA A 215 -9.87 6.89 -24.05
C ALA A 215 -9.68 8.20 -23.27
N ALA A 216 -8.41 8.55 -23.02
CA ALA A 216 -8.04 9.88 -22.54
C ALA A 216 -8.47 10.93 -23.58
N ALA A 217 -9.16 11.97 -23.11
CA ALA A 217 -9.43 13.20 -23.83
C ALA A 217 -8.79 14.36 -23.06
#